data_AF-A0A7W4EI60-F1
#
_entry.id   AF-A0A7W4EI60-F1
#
_cell.length_a   1.000
_cell.length_b   1.000
_cell.length_c   1.000
_cell.angle_alpha   90.00
_cell.angle_beta   90.00
_cell.angle_gamma   90.00
#
_symmetry.space_group_name_H-M   'P 1'
#
loop_
_entity.id
_entity.type
_entity.pdbx_description
1 polymer ?
#
loop_
_entity_poly.entity_id
_entity_poly.type
_entity_poly.pdbx_seq_one_letter_code
_entity_poly.pdbx_strand_id
1 'polypeptide(L)'
;MMLNIEDEIFEKYRILYDNGYMNESVEDNGSLFSSLKCVNQKIGIIFYFLIEKGILSITLTTNELLNNKQGLYFDFFYVLKVLYPEKSFEEIKLLSYDKEISTNLPNIEKLFNEEQIDDTIKIINVAIKEYSKVRWNS
;
A
#
# COMPACT_ATOMS: atom_id res chain seq x y z
N MET A 1 26.47 1.02 -6.15
CA MET A 1 25.79 -0.29 -6.06
C MET A 1 24.37 -0.03 -6.52
N MET A 2 23.93 -0.67 -7.59
CA MET A 2 22.56 -0.49 -8.10
C MET A 2 21.65 -1.16 -7.07
N LEU A 3 20.85 -0.37 -6.34
CA LEU A 3 19.92 -0.92 -5.36
C LEU A 3 18.83 -1.66 -6.13
N ASN A 4 18.83 -2.99 -6.03
CA ASN A 4 17.72 -3.83 -6.51
C ASN A 4 16.50 -3.51 -5.63
N ILE A 5 15.33 -3.32 -6.26
CA ILE A 5 14.09 -3.08 -5.53
C ILE A 5 13.79 -4.20 -4.52
N GLU A 6 14.14 -5.45 -4.82
CA GLU A 6 13.93 -6.55 -3.88
C GLU A 6 14.72 -6.37 -2.60
N ASP A 7 16.01 -5.99 -2.68
CA ASP A 7 16.84 -5.74 -1.50
C ASP A 7 16.32 -4.54 -0.72
N GLU A 8 15.92 -3.47 -1.40
CA GLU A 8 15.35 -2.29 -0.75
C GLU A 8 14.06 -2.61 0.01
N ILE A 9 13.15 -3.35 -0.62
CA ILE A 9 11.88 -3.72 0.00
C ILE A 9 12.08 -4.76 1.10
N PHE A 10 12.98 -5.74 0.92
CA PHE A 10 13.31 -6.72 1.94
C PHE A 10 13.85 -6.07 3.22
N GLU A 11 14.78 -5.12 3.09
CA GLU A 11 15.37 -4.43 4.24
C GLU A 11 14.36 -3.51 4.95
N LYS A 12 13.62 -2.68 4.20
CA LYS A 12 12.70 -1.69 4.78
C LYS A 12 11.37 -2.28 5.27
N TYR A 13 10.88 -3.32 4.59
CA TYR A 13 9.57 -3.92 4.85
C TYR A 13 9.70 -5.39 5.25
N ARG A 14 10.79 -5.74 5.93
CA ARG A 14 11.10 -7.08 6.44
C ARG A 14 9.93 -7.74 7.18
N ILE A 15 9.16 -6.92 7.91
CA ILE A 15 7.96 -7.34 8.63
C ILE A 15 6.94 -8.08 7.75
N LEU A 16 6.82 -7.73 6.47
CA LEU A 16 5.94 -8.44 5.54
C LEU A 16 6.44 -9.87 5.33
N TYR A 17 7.73 -10.04 5.07
CA TYR A 17 8.34 -11.36 4.88
C TYR A 17 8.24 -12.22 6.14
N ASP A 18 8.49 -11.61 7.30
CA ASP A 18 8.34 -12.26 8.62
C ASP A 18 6.90 -12.72 8.88
N ASN A 19 5.90 -12.11 8.21
CA ASN A 19 4.48 -12.45 8.31
C ASN A 19 3.94 -13.24 7.09
N GLY A 20 4.83 -13.85 6.31
CA GLY A 20 4.46 -14.80 5.25
C GLY A 20 4.10 -14.17 3.91
N TYR A 21 4.43 -12.89 3.70
CA TYR A 21 4.42 -12.31 2.36
C TYR A 21 5.66 -12.75 1.58
N MET A 22 5.50 -12.96 0.27
CA MET A 22 6.57 -13.38 -0.61
C MET A 22 6.53 -12.58 -1.92
N ASN A 23 7.69 -12.35 -2.51
CA ASN A 23 7.80 -11.74 -3.84
C ASN A 23 7.13 -12.66 -4.87
N GLU A 24 6.13 -12.16 -5.58
CA GLU A 24 5.44 -12.88 -6.65
C GLU A 24 5.98 -12.50 -8.03
N SER A 25 6.24 -11.21 -8.24
CA SER A 25 6.80 -10.71 -9.51
C SER A 25 7.63 -9.45 -9.28
N VAL A 26 8.74 -9.35 -10.00
CA VAL A 26 9.63 -8.19 -10.01
C VAL A 26 9.83 -7.70 -11.44
N GLU A 27 9.80 -6.39 -11.63
CA GLU A 27 10.27 -5.73 -12.84
C GLU A 27 11.31 -4.70 -12.43
N ASP A 28 12.57 -4.88 -12.83
CA ASP A 28 13.64 -3.94 -12.49
C ASP A 28 14.24 -3.36 -13.77
N ASN A 29 13.79 -2.15 -14.14
CA ASN A 29 14.31 -1.39 -15.28
C ASN A 29 15.31 -0.32 -14.81
N GLY A 30 15.92 -0.50 -13.64
CA GLY A 30 16.91 0.41 -13.07
C GLY A 30 16.30 1.72 -12.53
N SER A 31 17.06 2.82 -12.61
CA SER A 31 16.71 4.07 -11.90
C SER A 31 15.45 4.79 -12.40
N LEU A 32 14.90 4.38 -13.55
CA LEU A 32 13.70 5.01 -14.11
C LEU A 32 12.43 4.41 -13.52
N PHE A 33 12.40 3.08 -13.40
CA PHE A 33 11.22 2.33 -13.02
C PHE A 33 11.61 0.95 -12.49
N SER A 34 11.14 0.61 -11.29
CA SER A 34 11.17 -0.76 -10.78
C SER A 34 9.87 -1.04 -10.02
N SER A 35 9.36 -2.26 -10.08
CA SER A 35 8.17 -2.66 -9.33
C SER A 35 8.33 -4.05 -8.72
N LEU A 36 7.67 -4.24 -7.58
CA LEU A 36 7.67 -5.49 -6.84
C LEU A 36 6.27 -5.77 -6.30
N LYS A 37 5.74 -6.93 -6.67
CA LYS A 37 4.50 -7.47 -6.11
C LYS A 37 4.83 -8.43 -4.98
N CYS A 38 4.38 -8.12 -3.77
CA CYS A 38 4.58 -8.93 -2.57
C CYS A 38 3.22 -9.41 -2.05
N VAL A 39 3.06 -10.73 -1.89
CA VAL A 39 1.75 -11.35 -1.68
C VAL A 39 1.78 -12.29 -0.49
N ASN A 40 0.75 -12.21 0.36
CA ASN A 40 0.45 -13.25 1.32
C ASN A 40 -0.68 -14.12 0.79
N GLN A 41 -0.32 -15.29 0.23
CA GLN A 41 -1.27 -16.21 -0.41
C GLN A 41 -2.34 -16.75 0.56
N LYS A 42 -2.04 -16.79 1.87
CA LYS A 42 -2.96 -17.33 2.89
C LYS A 42 -4.14 -16.40 3.15
N ILE A 43 -3.88 -15.09 3.21
CA ILE A 43 -4.91 -14.07 3.50
C ILE A 43 -5.31 -13.27 2.25
N GLY A 44 -4.66 -13.53 1.11
CA GLY A 44 -5.02 -12.95 -0.17
C GLY A 44 -4.68 -11.47 -0.35
N ILE A 45 -3.85 -10.89 0.53
CA ILE A 45 -3.46 -9.47 0.48
C ILE A 45 -2.19 -9.30 -0.36
N ILE A 46 -2.18 -8.25 -1.16
CA ILE A 46 -1.12 -7.92 -2.10
C ILE A 46 -0.64 -6.49 -1.82
N PHE A 47 0.65 -6.35 -1.53
CA PHE A 47 1.37 -5.07 -1.57
C PHE A 47 2.06 -4.95 -2.93
N TYR A 48 1.83 -3.82 -3.60
CA TYR A 48 2.52 -3.47 -4.82
C TYR A 48 3.41 -2.27 -4.56
N PHE A 49 4.72 -2.48 -4.67
CA PHE A 49 5.74 -1.45 -4.54
C PHE A 49 6.14 -0.98 -5.93
N LEU A 50 6.21 0.33 -6.11
CA LEU A 50 6.63 0.95 -7.36
C LEU A 50 7.62 2.07 -7.06
N ILE A 51 8.82 1.97 -7.61
CA ILE A 51 9.83 3.02 -7.61
C ILE A 51 9.81 3.66 -9.00
N GLU A 52 9.39 4.92 -9.09
CA GLU A 52 9.49 5.72 -10.32
C GLU A 52 10.35 6.94 -10.04
N LYS A 53 11.42 7.13 -10.83
CA LYS A 53 12.37 8.26 -10.68
C LYS A 53 12.89 8.43 -9.23
N GLY A 54 13.11 7.30 -8.55
CA GLY A 54 13.60 7.25 -7.16
C GLY A 54 12.53 7.52 -6.09
N ILE A 55 11.26 7.67 -6.46
CA ILE A 55 10.15 7.84 -5.51
C ILE A 55 9.44 6.50 -5.35
N LEU A 56 9.43 5.99 -4.13
CA LEU A 56 8.66 4.80 -3.77
C LEU A 56 7.20 5.15 -3.53
N SER A 57 6.31 4.40 -4.18
CA SER A 57 4.87 4.38 -3.94
C SER A 57 4.45 2.96 -3.57
N ILE A 58 3.39 2.87 -2.78
CA ILE A 58 2.83 1.59 -2.32
C ILE A 58 1.34 1.62 -2.59
N THR A 59 0.83 0.57 -3.21
CA THR A 59 -0.60 0.33 -3.33
C THR A 59 -0.95 -1.04 -2.77
N LEU A 60 -2.17 -1.17 -2.26
CA LEU A 60 -2.71 -2.42 -1.74
C LEU A 60 -3.89 -2.88 -2.57
N THR A 61 -4.01 -4.19 -2.71
CA THR A 61 -5.20 -4.86 -3.25
C THR A 61 -5.35 -6.24 -2.62
N THR A 62 -6.42 -6.93 -2.96
CA THR A 62 -6.64 -8.33 -2.56
C THR A 62 -6.97 -9.19 -3.78
N ASN A 63 -6.72 -10.49 -3.68
CA ASN A 63 -7.11 -11.46 -4.71
C ASN A 63 -8.62 -11.35 -5.06
N GLU A 64 -9.47 -11.12 -4.06
CA GLU A 64 -10.92 -10.93 -4.24
C GLU A 64 -11.22 -9.74 -5.17
N LEU A 65 -10.60 -8.58 -4.91
CA LEU A 65 -10.82 -7.36 -5.70
C LEU A 65 -10.28 -7.48 -7.13
N LEU A 66 -9.19 -8.21 -7.32
CA LEU A 66 -8.66 -8.50 -8.65
C LEU A 66 -9.59 -9.45 -9.43
N ASN A 67 -10.09 -10.50 -8.78
CA ASN A 67 -10.96 -11.49 -9.41
C ASN A 67 -12.35 -10.94 -9.76
N ASN A 68 -12.86 -9.97 -8.99
CA ASN A 68 -14.15 -9.33 -9.24
C ASN A 68 -14.13 -8.31 -10.40
N LYS A 69 -13.08 -8.29 -11.23
CA LYS A 69 -12.86 -7.37 -12.37
C LYS A 69 -12.87 -5.88 -12.01
N GLN A 70 -12.82 -5.53 -10.72
CA GLN A 70 -12.77 -4.13 -10.32
C GLN A 70 -11.35 -3.57 -10.42
N GLY A 71 -10.32 -4.43 -10.38
CA GLY A 71 -8.92 -4.02 -10.57
C GLY A 71 -8.53 -2.89 -9.61
N LEU A 72 -9.10 -2.89 -8.40
CA LEU A 72 -8.96 -1.79 -7.46
C LEU A 72 -7.63 -1.91 -6.73
N TYR A 73 -6.86 -0.85 -6.83
CA TYR A 73 -5.64 -0.64 -6.05
C TYR A 73 -5.85 0.60 -5.20
N PHE A 74 -5.51 0.51 -3.93
CA PHE A 74 -5.60 1.62 -2.99
C PHE A 74 -4.21 2.15 -2.70
N ASP A 75 -3.99 3.43 -2.99
CA ASP A 75 -2.77 4.12 -2.57
C ASP A 75 -2.68 4.06 -1.04
N PHE A 76 -1.51 3.63 -0.53
CA PHE A 76 -1.29 3.46 0.89
C PHE A 76 -1.49 4.76 1.68
N PHE A 77 -1.32 5.93 1.03
CA PHE A 77 -1.71 7.22 1.60
C PHE A 77 -3.14 7.24 2.14
N TYR A 78 -4.10 6.69 1.39
CA TYR A 78 -5.50 6.65 1.82
C TYR A 78 -5.74 5.56 2.87
N VAL A 79 -4.99 4.47 2.83
CA VAL A 79 -5.04 3.44 3.89
C VAL A 79 -4.60 4.04 5.23
N LEU A 80 -3.52 4.84 5.25
CA LEU A 80 -3.10 5.58 6.43
C LEU A 80 -4.18 6.56 6.91
N LYS A 81 -4.90 7.20 5.98
CA LYS A 81 -6.00 8.09 6.35
C LYS A 81 -7.16 7.34 7.02
N VAL A 82 -7.42 6.09 6.64
CA VAL A 82 -8.39 5.21 7.32
C VAL A 82 -7.90 4.79 8.70
N LEU A 83 -6.62 4.45 8.83
CA LEU A 83 -6.01 4.07 10.12
C LEU A 83 -5.95 5.23 11.12
N TYR A 84 -5.75 6.46 10.61
CA TYR A 84 -5.64 7.68 11.40
C TYR A 84 -6.71 8.71 10.98
N PRO A 85 -7.99 8.46 11.30
CA PRO A 85 -9.09 9.33 10.90
C PRO A 85 -8.98 10.74 11.50
N GLU A 86 -8.27 10.91 12.61
CA GLU A 86 -8.02 12.19 13.28
C GLU A 86 -6.92 13.05 12.63
N LYS A 87 -5.97 12.45 11.92
CA LYS A 87 -4.85 13.18 11.29
C LYS A 87 -5.30 13.92 10.03
N SER A 88 -4.86 15.16 9.86
CA SER A 88 -5.02 15.88 8.59
C SER A 88 -4.22 15.20 7.46
N PHE A 89 -4.56 15.48 6.20
CA PHE A 89 -3.81 14.95 5.06
C PHE A 89 -2.35 15.40 5.03
N GLU A 90 -2.04 16.60 5.54
CA GLU A 90 -0.65 17.06 5.66
C GLU A 90 0.12 16.26 6.72
N GLU A 91 -0.51 15.90 7.84
CA GLU A 91 0.11 15.01 8.82
C GLU A 91 0.32 13.60 8.25
N ILE A 92 -0.61 13.08 7.44
CA ILE A 92 -0.44 11.79 6.77
C ILE A 92 0.78 11.80 5.83
N LYS A 93 1.00 12.87 5.06
CA LYS A 93 2.15 13.00 4.15
C LYS A 93 3.52 12.92 4.84
N LEU A 94 3.56 13.24 6.14
CA LEU A 94 4.79 13.23 6.94
C LEU A 94 5.10 11.84 7.54
N LEU A 95 4.18 10.88 7.45
CA LEU A 95 4.38 9.53 7.96
C LEU A 95 5.35 8.73 7.07
N SER A 96 6.16 7.87 7.68
CA SER A 96 7.09 7.00 6.95
C SER A 96 6.44 5.62 6.74
N TYR A 97 6.25 5.25 5.48
CA TYR A 97 5.45 4.07 5.13
C TYR A 97 6.01 2.76 5.69
N ASP A 98 7.33 2.62 5.75
CA ASP A 98 8.02 1.49 6.38
C ASP A 98 7.66 1.35 7.86
N LYS A 99 7.69 2.44 8.62
CA LYS A 99 7.32 2.45 10.04
C LYS A 99 5.83 2.17 10.23
N GLU A 100 4.98 2.76 9.38
CA GLU A 100 3.54 2.58 9.50
C GLU A 100 3.11 1.15 9.19
N ILE A 101 3.66 0.52 8.14
CA ILE A 101 3.41 -0.89 7.84
C ILE A 101 3.90 -1.76 9.00
N SER A 102 5.12 -1.52 9.50
CA SER A 102 5.68 -2.29 10.62
C SER A 102 4.84 -2.20 11.89
N THR A 103 4.30 -1.03 12.19
CA THR A 103 3.51 -0.80 13.41
C THR A 103 2.07 -1.29 13.27
N ASN A 104 1.49 -1.22 12.07
CA ASN A 104 0.05 -1.42 11.86
C ASN A 104 -0.30 -2.62 10.99
N LEU A 105 0.63 -3.49 10.62
CA LEU A 105 0.35 -4.62 9.71
C LEU A 105 -0.92 -5.40 10.08
N PRO A 106 -1.17 -5.81 11.35
CA PRO A 106 -2.41 -6.51 11.69
C PRO A 106 -3.69 -5.70 11.45
N ASN A 107 -3.62 -4.37 11.64
CA ASN A 107 -4.76 -3.48 11.39
C ASN A 107 -4.98 -3.28 9.88
N ILE A 108 -3.89 -3.15 9.12
CA ILE A 108 -3.94 -3.10 7.65
C ILE A 108 -4.59 -4.38 7.12
N GLU A 109 -4.12 -5.55 7.58
CA GLU A 109 -4.67 -6.84 7.17
C GLU A 109 -6.16 -6.97 7.49
N LYS A 110 -6.56 -6.49 8.67
CA LYS A 110 -7.96 -6.48 9.09
C LYS A 110 -8.84 -5.62 8.19
N LEU A 111 -8.36 -4.45 7.74
CA LEU A 111 -9.11 -3.57 6.83
C LEU A 111 -9.40 -4.23 5.47
N PHE A 112 -8.57 -5.17 5.05
CA PHE A 112 -8.63 -5.82 3.74
C PHE A 112 -9.07 -7.29 3.80
N ASN A 113 -9.61 -7.74 4.93
CA ASN A 113 -10.24 -9.06 5.00
C ASN A 113 -11.66 -9.04 4.39
N GLU A 114 -12.20 -10.21 4.07
CA GLU A 114 -13.51 -10.37 3.42
C GLU A 114 -14.65 -9.71 4.20
N GLU A 115 -14.56 -9.63 5.54
CA GLU A 115 -15.60 -9.03 6.38
C GLU A 115 -15.63 -7.50 6.33
N GLN A 116 -14.49 -6.84 6.11
CA GLN A 116 -14.35 -5.39 6.22
C GLN A 116 -14.11 -4.68 4.89
N ILE A 117 -13.71 -5.40 3.85
CA ILE A 117 -13.21 -4.81 2.61
C ILE A 117 -14.21 -3.85 1.95
N ASP A 118 -15.51 -4.19 1.94
CA ASP A 118 -16.56 -3.34 1.37
C ASP A 118 -16.73 -2.01 2.10
N ASP A 119 -16.62 -2.01 3.44
CA ASP A 119 -16.72 -0.80 4.24
C ASP A 119 -15.43 0.03 4.15
N THR A 120 -14.26 -0.62 4.15
CA THR A 120 -12.98 0.02 3.89
C THR A 120 -12.99 0.76 2.55
N ILE A 121 -13.52 0.16 1.49
CA ILE A 121 -13.66 0.80 0.16
C ILE A 121 -14.51 2.07 0.24
N LYS A 122 -15.64 2.05 0.96
CA LYS A 122 -16.51 3.23 1.12
C LYS A 122 -15.76 4.36 1.83
N ILE A 123 -15.04 4.04 2.89
CA ILE A 123 -14.28 5.02 3.68
C ILE A 123 -13.15 5.62 2.83
N ILE A 124 -12.38 4.79 2.12
CA ILE A 124 -11.31 5.26 1.22
C ILE A 124 -11.88 6.19 0.14
N ASN A 125 -13.03 5.85 -0.46
CA ASN A 125 -13.68 6.70 -1.45
C ASN A 125 -14.11 8.07 -0.90
N VAL A 126 -14.50 8.15 0.38
CA VAL A 126 -14.76 9.43 1.05
C VAL A 126 -13.45 10.22 1.20
N ALA A 127 -12.40 9.58 1.71
CA ALA A 127 -11.09 10.22 1.89
C ALA A 127 -10.51 10.77 0.57
N ILE A 128 -10.65 10.03 -0.54
CA ILE A 128 -10.24 10.48 -1.88
C ILE A 128 -10.99 11.76 -2.29
N LYS A 129 -12.30 11.80 -2.09
CA LYS A 129 -13.14 12.97 -2.41
C LYS A 129 -12.78 14.18 -1.56
N GLU A 130 -12.52 13.97 -0.27
CA GLU A 130 -12.09 15.03 0.64
C GLU A 130 -10.72 15.59 0.26
N TYR A 131 -9.74 14.72 0.03
CA TYR A 131 -8.40 15.16 -0.38
C TYR A 131 -8.41 15.89 -1.72
N SER A 132 -9.25 15.44 -2.67
CA SER A 132 -9.40 16.11 -3.96
C SER A 132 -9.86 17.56 -3.79
N LYS A 133 -10.79 17.83 -2.87
CA LYS A 133 -11.21 19.22 -2.58
C LYS A 133 -10.06 20.04 -2.01
N VAL A 134 -9.26 19.48 -1.10
CA VAL A 134 -8.12 20.20 -0.51
C VAL A 134 -7.06 20.49 -1.57
N ARG A 135 -6.71 19.51 -2.39
CA ARG A 135 -5.65 19.61 -3.41
C ARG A 135 -5.97 20.61 -4.52
N TRP A 136 -7.23 20.70 -4.95
CA TRP A 136 -7.62 21.52 -6.10
C TRP A 136 -8.27 22.86 -5.74
N ASN A 137 -8.63 23.08 -4.48
CA ASN A 137 -9.14 24.37 -3.98
C ASN A 137 -8.10 25.18 -3.18
N SER A 138 -6.82 24.80 -3.25
CA SER A 138 -5.68 25.55 -2.68
C SER A 138 -5.03 26.45 -3.72
#